data_AF-A0A0U2ZYQ5-F1
#
_entry.id   AF-A0A0U2ZYQ5-F1
#
_cell.length_a   1.000
_cell.length_b   1.000
_cell.length_c   1.000
_cell.angle_alpha   90.00
_cell.angle_beta   90.00
_cell.angle_gamma   90.00
#
_symmetry.space_group_name_H-M   'P 1'
#
loop_
_entity.id
_entity.type
_entity.pdbx_description
1 polymer ?
#
loop_
_entity_poly.entity_id
_entity_poly.type
_entity_poly.pdbx_seq_one_letter_code
_entity_poly.pdbx_strand_id
1 'polypeptide(L)'
;MTAGENDAKIEAEMRARLTKDFTFEAAQTLPNAPEGHKCRQMHGHSFKAEISVEGEIDPVSGWVYDHAEIGQAMKPLVARLDHAYLNDVPGLENPTIENMA
;
A
#
# COMPACT_ATOMS: atom_id res chain seq x y z
N MET A 1 -34.42 6.28 -41.47
CA MET A 1 -34.23 7.47 -40.62
C MET A 1 -34.99 7.18 -39.35
N THR A 2 -34.36 6.64 -38.29
CA THR A 2 -33.38 7.20 -37.34
C THR A 2 -34.07 7.21 -35.97
N ALA A 3 -33.27 7.05 -34.92
CA ALA A 3 -33.60 7.04 -33.50
C ALA A 3 -34.04 5.67 -32.96
N GLY A 4 -33.14 5.00 -32.23
CA GLY A 4 -33.52 3.83 -31.44
C GLY A 4 -32.41 3.10 -30.71
N GLU A 5 -31.14 3.19 -31.13
CA GLU A 5 -30.13 2.24 -30.61
C GLU A 5 -28.82 2.86 -30.10
N ASN A 6 -28.67 4.19 -30.07
CA ASN A 6 -27.39 4.83 -29.72
C ASN A 6 -27.37 5.69 -28.44
N ASP A 7 -28.45 5.69 -27.64
CA ASP A 7 -28.48 6.44 -26.36
C ASP A 7 -27.97 5.61 -25.16
N ALA A 8 -27.53 4.36 -25.38
CA ALA A 8 -27.13 3.43 -24.31
C ALA A 8 -25.61 3.27 -24.11
N LYS A 9 -24.78 4.11 -24.74
CA LYS A 9 -23.32 4.18 -24.53
C LYS A 9 -22.94 5.64 -24.75
N ILE A 10 -22.63 6.46 -23.74
CA ILE A 10 -21.47 6.40 -22.86
C ILE A 10 -21.82 7.31 -21.67
N GLU A 11 -22.31 6.78 -20.57
CA GLU A 11 -21.94 7.38 -19.29
C GLU A 11 -20.55 6.81 -19.02
N ALA A 12 -19.51 7.64 -19.12
CA ALA A 12 -18.17 7.19 -18.78
C ALA A 12 -18.22 6.75 -17.31
N GLU A 13 -18.09 5.44 -17.05
CA GLU A 13 -17.97 4.89 -15.70
C GLU A 13 -16.81 5.63 -15.03
N MET A 14 -17.14 6.53 -14.11
CA MET A 14 -16.15 7.40 -13.48
C MET A 14 -15.32 6.52 -12.56
N ARG A 15 -14.05 6.32 -12.91
CA ARG A 15 -13.10 5.55 -12.12
C ARG A 15 -12.16 6.48 -11.38
N ALA A 16 -11.82 6.10 -10.16
CA ALA A 16 -10.82 6.81 -9.37
C ALA A 16 -9.85 5.83 -8.72
N ARG A 17 -8.62 6.33 -8.50
CA ARG A 17 -7.64 5.73 -7.60
C ARG A 17 -7.52 6.62 -6.38
N LEU A 18 -7.64 6.01 -5.22
CA LEU A 18 -7.47 6.64 -3.92
C LEU A 18 -6.27 6.00 -3.23
N THR A 19 -5.36 6.82 -2.73
CA THR A 19 -4.13 6.37 -2.07
C THR A 19 -4.07 6.92 -0.66
N LYS A 20 -3.69 6.08 0.30
CA LYS A 20 -3.51 6.43 1.70
C LYS A 20 -2.11 6.05 2.17
N ASP A 21 -1.45 7.00 2.81
CA ASP A 21 -0.10 6.84 3.33
C ASP A 21 -0.14 6.35 4.78
N PHE A 22 0.75 5.40 5.08
CA PHE A 22 1.05 4.94 6.42
C PHE A 22 2.55 5.07 6.66
N THR A 23 2.92 5.48 7.87
CA THR A 23 4.33 5.59 8.27
C THR A 23 4.60 4.72 9.47
N PHE A 24 5.81 4.14 9.52
CA PHE A 24 6.30 3.41 10.68
C PHE A 24 7.81 3.53 10.80
N GLU A 25 8.32 3.49 12.03
CA GLU A 25 9.74 3.61 12.32
C GLU A 25 10.29 2.22 12.65
N ALA A 26 11.26 1.70 11.89
CA ALA A 26 11.78 0.37 12.15
C ALA A 26 13.28 0.25 11.87
N ALA A 27 13.90 -0.72 12.54
CA ALA A 27 15.29 -1.11 12.30
C ALA A 27 15.35 -2.32 11.38
N GLN A 28 16.42 -2.43 10.59
CA GLN A 28 16.68 -3.56 9.71
C GLN A 28 18.17 -3.80 9.48
N THR A 29 18.48 -5.01 9.01
CA THR A 29 19.75 -5.39 8.39
C THR A 29 19.45 -6.13 7.09
N LEU A 30 20.24 -5.92 6.04
CA LEU A 30 20.14 -6.66 4.78
C LEU A 30 21.23 -7.74 4.72
N PRO A 31 20.99 -8.98 5.22
CA PRO A 31 22.00 -10.03 5.31
C PRO A 31 22.52 -10.51 3.94
N ASN A 32 21.76 -10.26 2.87
CA ASN A 32 22.11 -10.70 1.51
C ASN A 32 22.77 -9.60 0.67
N ALA A 33 22.94 -8.38 1.20
CA ALA A 33 23.64 -7.32 0.50
C ALA A 33 25.13 -7.68 0.28
N PRO A 34 25.81 -7.16 -0.76
CA PRO A 34 27.22 -7.48 -1.02
C PRO A 34 28.15 -7.25 0.19
N GLU A 35 29.25 -7.99 0.27
CA GLU A 35 30.24 -7.82 1.34
C GLU A 35 30.76 -6.36 1.38
N GLY A 36 30.94 -5.83 2.60
CA GLY A 36 31.33 -4.43 2.81
C GLY A 36 30.21 -3.40 2.57
N HIS A 37 29.03 -3.79 2.09
CA HIS A 37 27.92 -2.86 1.87
C HIS A 37 27.32 -2.35 3.19
N LYS A 38 27.07 -1.03 3.27
CA LYS A 38 26.57 -0.38 4.51
C LYS A 38 25.29 -0.99 5.06
N CYS A 39 24.37 -1.46 4.20
CA CYS A 39 23.10 -2.04 4.65
C CYS A 39 23.22 -3.42 5.32
N ARG A 40 24.42 -4.05 5.32
CA ARG A 40 24.70 -5.21 6.16
C ARG A 40 24.85 -4.84 7.64
N GLN A 41 25.00 -3.55 7.96
CA GLN A 41 25.00 -3.05 9.32
C GLN A 41 23.56 -2.77 9.77
N MET A 42 23.33 -2.88 11.08
CA MET A 42 22.07 -2.48 11.69
C MET A 42 21.84 -0.98 11.44
N HIS A 43 20.69 -0.66 10.88
CA HIS A 43 20.25 0.71 10.64
C HIS A 43 18.72 0.75 10.72
N GLY A 44 18.12 1.92 10.52
CA GLY A 44 16.66 2.05 10.49
C GLY A 44 16.22 3.17 9.58
N HIS A 45 14.92 3.22 9.32
CA HIS A 45 14.28 4.24 8.50
C HIS A 45 12.93 4.62 9.07
N SER A 46 12.50 5.82 8.72
CA SER A 46 11.09 6.20 8.68
C SER A 46 10.50 5.67 7.38
N PHE A 47 9.84 4.52 7.44
CA PHE A 47 9.24 3.87 6.28
C PHE A 47 7.90 4.51 5.94
N LYS A 48 7.58 4.52 4.64
CA LYS A 48 6.27 4.92 4.12
C LYS A 48 5.70 3.79 3.28
N ALA A 49 4.49 3.36 3.61
CA ALA A 49 3.69 2.43 2.82
C ALA A 49 2.50 3.18 2.21
N GLU A 50 2.36 3.10 0.89
CA GLU A 50 1.25 3.71 0.15
C GLU A 50 0.27 2.61 -0.27
N ILE A 51 -0.95 2.65 0.24
CA ILE A 51 -1.99 1.70 -0.13
C ILE A 51 -2.94 2.38 -1.09
N SER A 52 -3.03 1.84 -2.31
CA SER A 52 -3.88 2.37 -3.37
C SER A 52 -5.02 1.42 -3.71
N VAL A 53 -6.23 1.94 -3.74
CA VAL A 53 -7.43 1.23 -4.23
C VAL A 53 -7.96 1.96 -5.44
N GLU A 54 -8.27 1.20 -6.49
CA GLU A 54 -8.82 1.71 -7.73
C GLU A 54 -10.11 0.97 -8.06
N GLY A 55 -11.12 1.71 -8.52
CA GLY A 55 -12.39 1.15 -8.93
C GLY A 55 -13.34 2.21 -9.47
N GLU A 56 -14.56 1.77 -9.75
CA GLU A 56 -15.67 2.63 -10.13
C GLU A 56 -16.16 3.42 -8.92
N ILE A 57 -16.54 4.66 -9.15
CA ILE A 57 -17.19 5.49 -8.15
C ILE A 57 -18.65 5.03 -8.06
N ASP A 58 -19.04 4.56 -6.88
CA ASP A 58 -20.43 4.20 -6.63
C ASP A 58 -21.31 5.47 -6.74
N PRO A 59 -22.36 5.48 -7.59
CA PRO A 59 -23.14 6.68 -7.85
C PRO A 59 -24.00 7.13 -6.66
N VAL A 60 -24.24 6.25 -5.67
CA VAL A 60 -25.04 6.58 -4.49
C VAL A 60 -24.17 7.23 -3.41
N SER A 61 -23.01 6.66 -3.15
CA SER A 61 -22.11 7.07 -2.07
C SER A 61 -21.01 8.04 -2.53
N GLY A 62 -20.71 8.09 -3.83
CA GLY A 62 -19.77 9.05 -4.43
C GLY A 62 -18.30 8.73 -4.20
N TRP A 63 -17.96 7.51 -3.78
CA TRP A 63 -16.58 7.06 -3.56
C TRP A 63 -16.36 5.66 -4.11
N VAL A 64 -15.08 5.25 -4.20
CA VAL A 64 -14.68 3.90 -4.60
C VAL A 64 -14.72 2.93 -3.42
N TYR A 65 -14.40 3.41 -2.21
CA TYR A 65 -14.41 2.64 -0.97
C TYR A 65 -14.43 3.59 0.24
N ASP A 66 -14.74 3.07 1.44
CA ASP A 66 -14.65 3.82 2.68
C ASP A 66 -13.19 3.96 3.17
N HIS A 67 -12.67 5.18 3.18
CA HIS A 67 -11.31 5.51 3.62
C HIS A 67 -10.95 5.01 5.04
N ALA A 68 -11.93 4.78 5.91
CA ALA A 68 -11.73 4.20 7.23
C ALA A 68 -11.36 2.71 7.19
N GLU A 69 -11.88 1.95 6.23
CA GLU A 69 -11.66 0.50 6.11
C GLU A 69 -10.17 0.17 5.85
N ILE A 70 -9.51 0.89 4.95
CA ILE A 70 -8.06 0.74 4.74
C ILE A 70 -7.28 1.06 6.03
N GLY A 71 -7.73 2.06 6.79
CA GLY A 71 -7.13 2.36 8.09
C GLY A 71 -7.23 1.20 9.07
N GLN A 72 -8.40 0.56 9.15
CA GLN A 72 -8.64 -0.58 10.03
C GLN A 72 -7.84 -1.82 9.60
N ALA A 73 -7.79 -2.10 8.29
CA ALA A 73 -7.04 -3.21 7.73
C ALA A 73 -5.52 -3.05 7.93
N MET A 74 -4.99 -1.83 7.78
CA MET A 74 -3.55 -1.57 7.93
C MET A 74 -3.10 -1.46 9.38
N LYS A 75 -3.98 -1.10 10.32
CA LYS A 75 -3.63 -0.92 11.74
C LYS A 75 -2.86 -2.12 12.34
N PRO A 76 -3.30 -3.39 12.24
CA PRO A 76 -2.54 -4.52 12.78
C PRO A 76 -1.19 -4.74 12.08
N LEU A 77 -1.08 -4.39 10.79
CA LEU A 77 0.17 -4.51 10.04
C LEU A 77 1.18 -3.45 10.49
N VAL A 78 0.76 -2.19 10.55
CA VAL A 78 1.59 -1.08 11.05
C VAL A 78 2.02 -1.35 12.48
N ALA A 79 1.12 -1.81 13.36
CA ALA A 79 1.46 -2.12 14.75
C ALA A 79 2.51 -3.25 14.89
N ARG A 80 2.59 -4.17 13.92
CA ARG A 80 3.60 -5.23 13.90
C ARG A 80 4.97 -4.73 13.41
N LEU A 81 4.99 -3.70 12.57
CA LEU A 81 6.20 -3.18 11.93
C LEU A 81 6.79 -1.99 12.68
N ASP A 82 5.94 -1.16 13.29
CA ASP A 82 6.37 0.05 14.00
C ASP A 82 7.15 -0.27 15.27
N HIS A 83 8.23 0.47 15.48
CA HIS A 83 9.23 0.28 16.54
C HIS A 83 9.82 -1.15 16.61
N ALA A 84 9.76 -1.91 15.52
CA ALA A 84 10.25 -3.28 15.45
C ALA A 84 11.66 -3.39 14.83
N TYR A 85 12.29 -4.54 15.05
CA TYR A 85 13.39 -5.01 14.22
C TYR A 85 12.81 -5.92 13.12
N LEU A 86 12.86 -5.47 11.86
CA LEU A 86 12.13 -6.10 10.76
C LEU A 86 12.59 -7.54 10.48
N ASN A 87 13.85 -7.87 10.72
CA ASN A 87 14.36 -9.22 10.50
C ASN A 87 13.74 -10.27 11.43
N ASP A 88 13.14 -9.87 12.55
CA ASP A 88 12.44 -10.78 13.48
C ASP A 88 10.99 -11.04 13.06
N VAL A 89 10.47 -10.31 12.06
CA VAL A 89 9.13 -10.51 11.53
C VAL A 89 9.16 -11.69 10.55
N PRO A 90 8.32 -12.73 10.75
CA PRO A 90 8.30 -13.88 9.85
C PRO A 90 8.09 -13.49 8.39
N GLY A 91 8.99 -13.95 7.51
CA GLY A 91 8.99 -13.62 6.07
C GLY A 91 9.79 -12.37 5.69
N LEU A 92 10.36 -11.66 6.68
CA LEU A 92 11.20 -10.47 6.47
C LEU A 92 12.65 -10.68 6.94
N GLU A 93 13.15 -11.90 6.90
CA GLU A 93 14.53 -12.22 7.31
C GLU A 93 15.58 -11.44 6.48
N ASN A 94 15.22 -11.07 5.25
CA ASN A 94 15.94 -10.11 4.39
C ASN A 94 14.99 -8.97 3.96
N PRO A 95 14.78 -7.94 4.79
CA PRO A 95 13.73 -6.93 4.65
C PRO A 95 14.11 -5.85 3.64
N THR A 96 14.26 -6.21 2.37
CA THR A 96 14.33 -5.18 1.32
C THR A 96 12.95 -4.55 1.13
N ILE A 97 12.88 -3.38 0.48
CA ILE A 97 11.60 -2.71 0.21
C ILE A 97 10.71 -3.61 -0.66
N GLU A 98 11.31 -4.35 -1.58
CA GLU A 98 10.62 -5.31 -2.46
C GLU A 98 10.05 -6.52 -1.71
N ASN A 99 10.71 -6.98 -0.65
CA ASN A 99 10.19 -8.08 0.18
C ASN A 99 9.10 -7.62 1.16
N MET A 100 9.03 -6.33 1.45
CA MET A 100 7.99 -5.75 2.30
C MET A 100 6.70 -5.38 1.55
N ALA A 101 6.79 -5.07 0.25
CA ALA A 101 5.67 -4.66 -0.60
C ALA A 101 4.79 -5.83 -1.03
#